data_AF-A0A151LYC7-F1
#
_entry.id   AF-A0A151LYC7-F1
#
_cell.length_a   1.000
_cell.length_b   1.000
_cell.length_c   1.000
_cell.angle_alpha   90.00
_cell.angle_beta   90.00
_cell.angle_gamma   90.00
#
_symmetry.space_group_name_H-M   'P 1'
#
loop_
_entity.id
_entity.type
_entity.pdbx_description
1 polymer ?
#
loop_
_entity_poly.entity_id
_entity_poly.type
_entity_poly.pdbx_seq_one_letter_code
_entity_poly.pdbx_strand_id
1 'polypeptide(L)'
;MAGLGMRSPVQLCSHPRVRVGFLAWLSIWMTAASSNGRWCERTVQVTEEEVLSPRRENVVPCASVYQYNLAGWRLDQERMRQAYGGDLGIAHYYAQSGPSDSMCYIYKPQDTRPLVWNRTVRACCEGWSGPRCTEGEGLLGHCFSTWQCQDFPSALNLSLMSMAECCSQPWGHSWRNTSSALCFSCAYLPLTGDLPGPFLLRPSPPTALLGLSRGGQRLFATCVTWAGVQYRSFDGKHFRFHGGCTYSLAAASDGTWAVYISAGARGCTPPGRCTRALRMMFGLDLVVAEGRSILVNGATVPEGQPYLQNGISIRWLGDFVFVESGLGVRVKSDGRATVYVTVGAELRGTTRGLCGRYNDDPTDDFLRVGGDVTTLAASFGNSWRIPEAGTEQPCEDAAEVRHSCDETGDGAVRREAEAMCQKLLANPFSQCHSEVDPGGFYDACVYAYCQEPGAGAALPGAVCETFASYTRDCAQHHIYVDWRRPGFCEKQCDGGKQYSDCVSSCPASCAAAGAAEDGHCRDECVSGCECPPSLYLEQGACVPEAACPCYHRRQRYSPGDAIQQRCNQW
;
A
#
# COMPACT_ATOMS: atom_id res chain seq x y z
N MET A 1 6.07 -61.75 -40.92
CA MET A 1 7.34 -61.46 -41.62
C MET A 1 8.02 -60.35 -40.82
N ALA A 2 8.82 -60.72 -39.83
CA ALA A 2 10.30 -60.80 -39.88
C ALA A 2 10.93 -59.38 -39.97
N GLY A 3 11.84 -58.94 -39.10
CA GLY A 3 12.60 -59.54 -38.00
C GLY A 3 13.07 -58.44 -37.03
N LEU A 4 13.35 -58.77 -35.76
CA LEU A 4 14.69 -59.08 -35.21
C LEU A 4 15.58 -57.83 -35.12
N GLY A 5 16.14 -57.42 -33.97
CA GLY A 5 16.17 -58.00 -32.62
C GLY A 5 17.28 -57.35 -31.78
N MET A 6 17.40 -57.83 -30.53
CA MET A 6 18.54 -57.75 -29.60
C MET A 6 18.80 -56.39 -28.91
N ARG A 7 19.06 -56.28 -27.60
CA ARG A 7 19.57 -57.24 -26.59
C ARG A 7 19.24 -56.77 -25.15
N SER A 8 18.87 -57.74 -24.31
CA SER A 8 18.79 -57.81 -22.82
C SER A 8 20.20 -57.74 -22.15
N PRO A 9 20.47 -58.06 -20.83
CA PRO A 9 19.65 -58.68 -19.76
C PRO A 9 19.81 -58.11 -18.30
N VAL A 10 18.80 -58.27 -17.41
CA VAL A 10 18.61 -59.23 -16.27
C VAL A 10 19.60 -59.03 -15.08
N GLN A 11 19.19 -58.49 -13.91
CA GLN A 11 18.49 -59.09 -12.74
C GLN A 11 19.38 -60.00 -11.86
N LEU A 12 19.39 -59.81 -10.53
CA LEU A 12 19.16 -60.87 -9.53
C LEU A 12 19.36 -60.40 -8.07
N CYS A 13 18.35 -60.71 -7.23
CA CYS A 13 18.41 -60.76 -5.77
C CYS A 13 19.03 -62.08 -5.29
N SER A 14 19.62 -62.11 -4.10
CA SER A 14 19.59 -63.29 -3.20
C SER A 14 19.99 -62.96 -1.75
N HIS A 15 19.27 -63.58 -0.81
CA HIS A 15 19.55 -63.73 0.64
C HIS A 15 20.30 -65.06 0.87
N PRO A 16 21.00 -65.31 2.01
CA PRO A 16 20.37 -66.00 3.16
C PRO A 16 20.99 -65.76 4.58
N ARG A 17 20.35 -66.33 5.61
CA ARG A 17 20.69 -66.39 7.06
C ARG A 17 21.66 -67.56 7.39
N VAL A 18 22.30 -67.56 8.59
CA VAL A 18 22.22 -68.60 9.68
C VAL A 18 23.24 -68.39 10.85
N ARG A 19 22.73 -68.64 12.09
CA ARG A 19 23.20 -68.98 13.48
C ARG A 19 24.66 -69.46 13.74
N VAL A 20 25.27 -69.59 14.96
CA VAL A 20 25.11 -69.32 16.43
C VAL A 20 26.44 -69.76 17.13
N GLY A 21 26.87 -69.16 18.26
CA GLY A 21 27.51 -69.89 19.39
C GLY A 21 28.76 -69.30 20.13
N PHE A 22 28.58 -68.93 21.43
CA PHE A 22 29.43 -69.05 22.66
C PHE A 22 30.98 -68.74 22.62
N LEU A 23 31.70 -68.14 23.61
CA LEU A 23 31.64 -68.01 25.08
C LEU A 23 32.65 -66.91 25.58
N ALA A 24 32.30 -66.25 26.69
CA ALA A 24 33.12 -65.79 27.85
C ALA A 24 34.16 -64.63 27.83
N TRP A 25 33.84 -63.64 28.70
CA TRP A 25 34.66 -62.89 29.68
C TRP A 25 35.69 -61.83 29.20
N LEU A 26 35.38 -60.56 29.45
CA LEU A 26 36.13 -59.70 30.39
C LEU A 26 35.43 -58.36 30.61
N SER A 27 35.12 -58.10 31.87
CA SER A 27 34.64 -56.85 32.44
C SER A 27 35.69 -55.74 32.35
N ILE A 28 35.36 -54.64 31.68
CA ILE A 28 36.00 -53.33 31.90
C ILE A 28 34.89 -52.30 32.00
N TRP A 29 34.68 -51.81 33.21
CA TRP A 29 34.00 -50.55 33.45
C TRP A 29 34.86 -49.43 32.88
N MET A 30 34.42 -48.85 31.76
CA MET A 30 34.77 -47.46 31.42
C MET A 30 33.46 -46.73 31.17
N THR A 31 33.08 -45.91 32.13
CA THR A 31 32.15 -44.81 31.93
C THR A 31 32.78 -43.81 30.96
N ALA A 32 32.66 -44.07 29.66
CA ALA A 32 32.79 -43.03 28.66
C ALA A 32 31.43 -42.34 28.56
N ALA A 33 31.29 -41.21 29.24
CA ALA A 33 30.13 -40.35 29.15
C ALA A 33 29.98 -39.86 27.70
N SER A 34 29.10 -40.50 26.92
CA SER A 34 28.61 -39.89 25.69
C SER A 34 27.74 -38.70 26.08
N SER A 35 28.09 -37.51 25.60
CA SER A 35 27.30 -36.29 25.75
C SER A 35 25.96 -36.39 25.03
N ASN A 36 25.02 -37.14 25.62
CA ASN A 36 23.64 -37.15 25.16
C ASN A 36 22.99 -35.86 25.63
N GLY A 37 22.80 -34.92 24.71
CA GLY A 37 21.94 -33.75 24.91
C GLY A 37 20.57 -34.12 25.47
N ARG A 38 19.92 -33.19 26.17
CA ARG A 38 18.58 -33.41 26.73
C ARG A 38 17.52 -33.18 25.67
N TRP A 39 17.16 -34.25 24.97
CA TRP A 39 16.15 -34.24 23.91
C TRP A 39 14.81 -34.75 24.43
N CYS A 40 13.74 -34.06 24.09
CA CYS A 40 12.36 -34.42 24.40
C CYS A 40 11.53 -34.49 23.10
N GLU A 41 10.45 -35.26 23.15
CA GLU A 41 9.49 -35.34 22.06
C GLU A 41 8.36 -34.33 22.32
N ARG A 42 8.14 -33.45 21.34
CA ARG A 42 7.04 -32.49 21.38
C ARG A 42 6.17 -32.72 20.15
N THR A 43 4.87 -32.79 20.37
CA THR A 43 3.91 -32.73 19.27
C THR A 43 3.76 -31.27 18.86
N VAL A 44 4.14 -30.97 17.62
CA VAL A 44 3.92 -29.66 17.00
C VAL A 44 2.83 -29.81 15.94
N GLN A 45 1.95 -28.81 15.87
CA GLN A 45 1.02 -28.71 14.76
C GLN A 45 1.80 -28.21 13.55
N VAL A 46 1.85 -29.05 12.51
CA VAL A 46 2.45 -28.68 11.24
C VAL A 46 1.31 -28.47 10.27
N THR A 47 1.26 -27.27 9.71
CA THR A 47 0.39 -26.96 8.58
C THR A 47 1.19 -27.24 7.32
N GLU A 48 0.79 -28.26 6.58
CA GLU A 48 1.37 -28.61 5.29
C GLU A 48 0.36 -28.26 4.19
N GLU A 49 0.82 -27.71 3.08
CA GLU A 49 -0.05 -27.36 1.97
C GLU A 49 -0.22 -28.54 1.03
N GLU A 50 -1.41 -29.12 1.00
CA GLU A 50 -1.74 -30.15 0.02
C GLU A 50 -2.20 -29.49 -1.28
N VAL A 51 -1.53 -29.83 -2.39
CA VAL A 51 -1.86 -29.34 -3.72
C VAL A 51 -3.12 -30.03 -4.24
N LEU A 52 -4.22 -29.28 -4.29
CA LEU A 52 -5.51 -29.73 -4.83
C LEU A 52 -5.53 -29.66 -6.36
N SER A 53 -4.93 -28.62 -6.93
CA SER A 53 -4.79 -28.49 -8.37
C SER A 53 -3.38 -28.00 -8.71
N PRO A 54 -2.64 -28.68 -9.62
CA PRO A 54 -1.29 -28.28 -9.95
C PRO A 54 -1.28 -26.96 -10.74
N ARG A 55 -0.14 -26.25 -10.71
CA ARG A 55 0.11 -25.09 -11.57
C ARG A 55 -0.15 -25.49 -13.02
N ARG A 56 -0.97 -24.70 -13.72
CA ARG A 56 -1.23 -24.88 -15.15
C ARG A 56 -0.60 -23.74 -15.92
N GLU A 57 -0.06 -24.04 -17.09
CA GLU A 57 0.57 -23.04 -17.96
C GLU A 57 -0.16 -23.01 -19.30
N ASN A 58 -0.23 -21.84 -19.90
CA ASN A 58 -0.84 -21.66 -21.21
C ASN A 58 -0.18 -20.49 -21.95
N VAL A 59 -0.36 -20.45 -23.27
CA VAL A 59 0.09 -19.33 -24.12
C VAL A 59 -1.14 -18.78 -24.83
N VAL A 60 -1.43 -17.50 -24.62
CA VAL A 60 -2.65 -16.86 -25.11
C VAL A 60 -2.30 -15.57 -25.84
N PRO A 61 -3.14 -15.10 -26.78
CA PRO A 61 -2.99 -13.76 -27.32
C PRO A 61 -2.96 -12.72 -26.20
N CYS A 62 -2.02 -11.80 -26.23
CA CYS A 62 -1.83 -10.85 -25.14
C CYS A 62 -3.04 -9.95 -24.89
N ALA A 63 -3.76 -9.59 -25.94
CA ALA A 63 -5.04 -8.89 -25.86
C ALA A 63 -6.12 -9.64 -25.05
N SER A 64 -5.99 -10.98 -24.89
CA SER A 64 -6.95 -11.81 -24.17
C SER A 64 -6.57 -12.08 -22.71
N VAL A 65 -5.38 -11.67 -22.26
CA VAL A 65 -4.86 -11.95 -20.89
C VAL A 65 -5.84 -11.49 -19.81
N TYR A 66 -6.50 -10.34 -20.00
CA TYR A 66 -7.51 -9.83 -19.08
C TYR A 66 -8.65 -10.84 -18.83
N GLN A 67 -9.14 -11.52 -19.87
CA GLN A 67 -10.20 -12.52 -19.73
C GLN A 67 -9.73 -13.74 -18.93
N TYR A 68 -8.48 -14.15 -19.12
CA TYR A 68 -7.88 -15.26 -18.37
C TYR A 68 -7.61 -14.87 -16.91
N ASN A 69 -7.26 -13.61 -16.63
CA ASN A 69 -7.11 -13.10 -15.27
C ASN A 69 -8.41 -13.21 -14.46
N LEU A 70 -9.57 -12.90 -15.08
CA LEU A 70 -10.88 -13.10 -14.45
C LEU A 70 -11.16 -14.58 -14.09
N ALA A 71 -10.53 -15.52 -14.80
CA ALA A 71 -10.63 -16.96 -14.52
C ALA A 71 -9.52 -17.48 -13.58
N GLY A 72 -8.75 -16.58 -12.94
CA GLY A 72 -7.71 -16.91 -11.98
C GLY A 72 -6.36 -17.31 -12.59
N TRP A 73 -6.13 -17.01 -13.87
CA TRP A 73 -4.79 -17.10 -14.47
C TRP A 73 -4.02 -15.80 -14.20
N ARG A 74 -2.69 -15.84 -14.33
CA ARG A 74 -1.78 -14.72 -14.14
C ARG A 74 -0.78 -14.68 -15.29
N LEU A 75 -0.32 -13.48 -15.67
CA LEU A 75 0.75 -13.32 -16.64
C LEU A 75 2.07 -13.84 -16.06
N ASP A 76 2.78 -14.68 -16.81
CA ASP A 76 4.11 -15.19 -16.44
C ASP A 76 5.19 -14.20 -16.91
N GLN A 77 5.27 -13.06 -16.22
CA GLN A 77 6.16 -11.96 -16.62
C GLN A 77 7.64 -12.37 -16.59
N GLU A 78 8.04 -13.26 -15.69
CA GLU A 78 9.40 -13.78 -15.62
C GLU A 78 9.74 -14.61 -16.86
N ARG A 79 8.83 -15.50 -17.26
CA ARG A 79 8.98 -16.26 -18.51
C ARG A 79 8.99 -15.35 -19.74
N MET A 80 8.20 -14.27 -19.74
CA MET A 80 8.25 -13.24 -20.78
C MET A 80 9.62 -12.55 -20.80
N ARG A 81 10.18 -12.16 -19.64
CA ARG A 81 11.51 -11.53 -19.55
C ARG A 81 12.60 -12.46 -20.06
N GLN A 82 12.54 -13.73 -19.70
CA GLN A 82 13.50 -14.73 -20.18
C GLN A 82 13.38 -14.97 -21.69
N ALA A 83 12.17 -15.01 -22.22
CA ALA A 83 11.94 -15.24 -23.65
C ALA A 83 12.36 -14.05 -24.52
N TYR A 84 12.18 -12.81 -24.04
CA TYR A 84 12.33 -11.61 -24.86
C TYR A 84 13.49 -10.70 -24.46
N GLY A 85 14.27 -11.02 -23.42
CA GLY A 85 15.46 -10.24 -23.03
C GLY A 85 15.16 -9.08 -22.08
N GLY A 86 14.33 -9.33 -21.07
CA GLY A 86 13.94 -8.34 -20.06
C GLY A 86 12.84 -7.38 -20.51
N ASP A 87 12.57 -6.35 -19.71
CA ASP A 87 11.43 -5.44 -19.91
C ASP A 87 11.51 -4.65 -21.23
N LEU A 88 12.71 -4.22 -21.63
CA LEU A 88 12.93 -3.52 -22.91
C LEU A 88 12.69 -4.42 -24.12
N GLY A 89 13.10 -5.69 -24.03
CA GLY A 89 12.92 -6.65 -25.11
C GLY A 89 11.46 -7.09 -25.28
N ILE A 90 10.72 -7.19 -24.17
CA ILE A 90 9.26 -7.35 -24.18
C ILE A 90 8.60 -6.16 -24.91
N ALA A 91 8.95 -4.92 -24.56
CA ALA A 91 8.39 -3.73 -25.22
C ALA A 91 8.66 -3.70 -26.73
N HIS A 92 9.87 -4.09 -27.16
CA HIS A 92 10.22 -4.23 -28.57
C HIS A 92 9.41 -5.32 -29.28
N TYR A 93 9.19 -6.47 -28.63
CA TYR A 93 8.37 -7.56 -29.17
C TYR A 93 6.94 -7.09 -29.50
N TYR A 94 6.30 -6.34 -28.59
CA TYR A 94 4.97 -5.78 -28.86
C TYR A 94 4.96 -4.71 -29.95
N ALA A 95 5.97 -3.84 -29.97
CA ALA A 95 6.09 -2.81 -31.00
C ALA A 95 6.22 -3.41 -32.40
N GLN A 96 6.82 -4.60 -32.53
CA GLN A 96 6.99 -5.31 -33.79
C GLN A 96 5.80 -6.19 -34.17
N SER A 97 5.21 -6.92 -33.21
CA SER A 97 4.13 -7.88 -33.49
C SER A 97 2.73 -7.27 -33.45
N GLY A 98 2.54 -6.12 -32.81
CA GLY A 98 1.22 -5.48 -32.67
C GLY A 98 0.30 -6.16 -31.63
N PRO A 99 -0.85 -5.55 -31.30
CA PRO A 99 -1.70 -5.96 -30.17
C PRO A 99 -2.41 -7.30 -30.36
N SER A 100 -2.70 -7.71 -31.60
CA SER A 100 -3.48 -8.92 -31.91
C SER A 100 -2.62 -10.17 -32.08
N ASP A 101 -1.36 -10.02 -32.47
CA ASP A 101 -0.51 -11.15 -32.89
C ASP A 101 0.57 -11.47 -31.86
N SER A 102 0.65 -10.69 -30.78
CA SER A 102 1.55 -10.94 -29.66
C SER A 102 1.00 -12.03 -28.73
N MET A 103 1.88 -12.95 -28.33
CA MET A 103 1.57 -14.10 -27.50
C MET A 103 2.18 -13.95 -26.10
N CYS A 104 1.37 -14.25 -25.10
CA CYS A 104 1.70 -14.07 -23.69
C CYS A 104 1.70 -15.42 -22.98
N TYR A 105 2.77 -15.69 -22.24
CA TYR A 105 2.81 -16.81 -21.31
C TYR A 105 1.95 -16.47 -20.08
N ILE A 106 0.99 -17.33 -19.75
CA ILE A 106 0.17 -17.21 -18.55
C ILE A 106 0.25 -18.50 -17.72
N TYR A 107 0.00 -18.39 -16.43
CA TYR A 107 -0.10 -19.53 -15.54
C TYR A 107 -1.28 -19.39 -14.59
N LYS A 108 -1.93 -20.49 -14.26
CA LYS A 108 -2.87 -20.57 -13.14
C LYS A 108 -2.11 -21.10 -11.93
N PRO A 109 -2.07 -20.36 -10.80
CA PRO A 109 -1.45 -20.82 -9.58
C PRO A 109 -2.00 -22.17 -9.13
N GLN A 110 -1.22 -22.90 -8.35
CA GLN A 110 -1.70 -24.12 -7.72
C GLN A 110 -2.74 -23.78 -6.65
N ASP A 111 -3.85 -24.52 -6.61
CA ASP A 111 -4.79 -24.44 -5.49
C ASP A 111 -4.26 -25.35 -4.37
N THR A 112 -4.02 -24.80 -3.18
CA THR A 112 -3.59 -25.57 -2.01
C THR A 112 -4.65 -25.54 -0.92
N ARG A 113 -4.73 -26.63 -0.15
CA ARG A 113 -5.46 -26.64 1.13
C ARG A 113 -4.49 -26.81 2.29
N PRO A 114 -4.64 -26.04 3.38
CA PRO A 114 -3.85 -26.25 4.58
C PRO A 114 -4.31 -27.54 5.26
N LEU A 115 -3.41 -28.50 5.39
CA LEU A 115 -3.61 -29.73 6.12
C LEU A 115 -2.84 -29.61 7.44
N VAL A 116 -3.58 -29.48 8.53
CA VAL A 116 -2.99 -29.42 9.87
C VAL A 116 -2.89 -30.84 10.40
N TRP A 117 -1.68 -31.29 10.67
CA TRP A 117 -1.45 -32.58 11.30
C TRP A 117 -0.39 -32.49 12.40
N ASN A 118 -0.49 -33.43 13.33
CA ASN A 118 0.37 -33.48 14.50
C ASN A 118 1.65 -34.23 14.16
N ARG A 119 2.76 -33.52 14.11
CA ARG A 119 4.08 -34.12 13.93
C ARG A 119 4.81 -34.15 15.26
N THR A 120 5.26 -35.33 15.65
CA THR A 120 6.20 -35.45 16.77
C THR A 120 7.58 -35.05 16.28
N VAL A 121 8.13 -33.98 16.85
CA VAL A 121 9.50 -33.53 16.58
C VAL A 121 10.34 -33.72 17.83
N ARG A 122 11.62 -34.03 17.61
CA ARG A 122 12.61 -34.11 18.67
C ARG A 122 13.19 -32.71 18.85
N ALA A 123 12.90 -32.09 19.98
CA ALA A 123 13.40 -30.77 20.35
C ALA A 123 14.21 -30.87 21.65
N CYS A 124 14.94 -29.81 22.00
CA CYS A 124 15.50 -29.74 23.34
C CYS A 124 14.38 -29.76 24.38
N CYS A 125 14.58 -30.47 25.48
CA CYS A 125 13.66 -30.41 26.62
C CYS A 125 13.54 -28.97 27.13
N GLU A 126 12.40 -28.61 27.72
CA GLU A 126 12.22 -27.29 28.31
C GLU A 126 13.38 -26.92 29.26
N GLY A 127 13.93 -25.72 29.08
CA GLY A 127 15.12 -25.23 29.78
C GLY A 127 16.47 -25.60 29.16
N TRP A 128 16.49 -26.27 28.01
CA TRP A 128 17.71 -26.65 27.28
C TRP A 128 17.69 -26.09 25.86
N SER A 129 18.84 -25.61 25.38
CA SER A 129 18.98 -25.02 24.05
C SER A 129 20.35 -25.38 23.41
N GLY A 130 20.62 -24.82 22.24
CA GLY A 130 21.82 -25.09 21.44
C GLY A 130 21.70 -26.31 20.51
N PRO A 131 22.57 -26.44 19.50
CA PRO A 131 22.48 -27.46 18.44
C PRO A 131 22.64 -28.90 18.93
N ARG A 132 23.10 -29.08 20.18
CA ARG A 132 23.21 -30.39 20.85
C ARG A 132 22.36 -30.51 22.12
N CYS A 133 21.49 -29.54 22.44
CA CYS A 133 20.68 -29.54 23.67
C CYS A 133 21.51 -29.76 24.95
N THR A 134 22.69 -29.13 25.00
CA THR A 134 23.66 -29.22 26.12
C THR A 134 23.79 -27.91 26.87
N GLU A 135 23.20 -26.83 26.35
CA GLU A 135 23.22 -25.51 26.98
C GLU A 135 21.97 -25.43 27.87
N GLY A 136 22.16 -25.54 29.18
CA GLY A 136 21.09 -25.31 30.16
C GLY A 136 20.99 -23.82 30.46
N GLU A 137 19.80 -23.25 30.40
CA GLU A 137 19.60 -21.80 30.54
C GLU A 137 19.79 -21.31 31.99
N GLY A 138 20.71 -20.35 32.18
CA GLY A 138 20.83 -19.53 33.38
C GLY A 138 19.76 -18.42 33.49
N LEU A 139 18.50 -18.74 33.18
CA LEU A 139 17.40 -17.76 33.13
C LEU A 139 16.31 -18.00 34.17
N LEU A 140 16.43 -19.02 35.02
CA LEU A 140 15.44 -19.29 36.05
C LEU A 140 15.71 -18.43 37.30
N GLY A 141 14.65 -17.83 37.82
CA GLY A 141 14.68 -16.91 38.96
C GLY A 141 13.55 -17.17 39.93
N HIS A 142 13.51 -16.37 40.99
CA HIS A 142 12.45 -16.41 41.98
C HIS A 142 11.34 -15.43 41.59
N CYS A 143 10.11 -15.91 41.59
CA CYS A 143 8.90 -15.11 41.42
C CYS A 143 8.35 -14.69 42.79
N PHE A 144 7.88 -13.45 42.89
CA PHE A 144 7.37 -12.87 44.12
C PHE A 144 5.96 -12.31 43.90
N SER A 145 5.12 -12.51 44.90
CA SER A 145 3.78 -11.90 44.96
C SER A 145 3.77 -10.47 45.50
N THR A 146 4.95 -9.90 45.70
CA THR A 146 5.13 -8.48 46.02
C THR A 146 5.75 -7.78 44.83
N TRP A 147 5.63 -6.45 44.74
CA TRP A 147 6.14 -5.67 43.61
C TRP A 147 7.64 -5.35 43.70
N GLN A 148 8.30 -5.68 44.82
CA GLN A 148 9.69 -5.32 45.12
C GLN A 148 10.56 -6.53 45.50
N CYS A 149 10.20 -7.74 45.06
CA CYS A 149 10.92 -8.98 45.36
C CYS A 149 11.20 -9.20 46.85
N GLN A 150 10.18 -8.94 47.69
CA GLN A 150 10.23 -9.11 49.14
C GLN A 150 9.51 -10.40 49.54
N ASP A 151 10.07 -11.12 50.51
CA ASP A 151 9.48 -12.34 51.07
C ASP A 151 8.26 -12.00 51.94
N PHE A 152 7.12 -12.63 51.65
CA PHE A 152 5.89 -12.47 52.43
C PHE A 152 5.81 -13.59 53.48
N PRO A 153 5.60 -13.30 54.77
CA PRO A 153 5.57 -14.34 55.79
C PRO A 153 4.33 -15.20 55.56
N SER A 154 4.56 -16.50 55.26
CA SER A 154 3.60 -17.58 54.96
C SER A 154 3.31 -17.95 53.49
N ALA A 155 3.97 -17.34 52.51
CA ALA A 155 3.96 -17.86 51.13
C ALA A 155 5.21 -18.72 50.86
N LEU A 156 5.01 -19.99 50.49
CA LEU A 156 6.09 -20.88 50.07
C LEU A 156 6.72 -20.36 48.77
N ASN A 157 8.00 -19.96 48.84
CA ASN A 157 8.84 -19.68 47.67
C ASN A 157 9.02 -20.96 46.86
N LEU A 158 8.12 -21.21 45.92
CA LEU A 158 8.19 -22.36 45.02
C LEU A 158 8.38 -21.90 43.58
N SER A 159 9.28 -22.64 42.92
CA SER A 159 9.65 -22.64 41.52
C SER A 159 10.65 -21.57 41.06
N LEU A 160 11.87 -22.05 40.77
CA LEU A 160 12.73 -21.49 39.73
C LEU A 160 11.93 -21.44 38.43
N MET A 161 11.50 -20.25 38.02
CA MET A 161 10.69 -20.03 36.81
C MET A 161 11.21 -18.82 36.04
N SER A 162 10.84 -18.71 34.77
CA SER A 162 11.19 -17.55 33.94
C SER A 162 10.38 -16.30 34.35
N MET A 163 10.88 -15.11 33.99
CA MET A 163 10.14 -13.85 34.23
C MET A 163 8.78 -13.84 33.53
N ALA A 164 8.70 -14.41 32.33
CA ALA A 164 7.46 -14.49 31.56
C ALA A 164 6.43 -15.42 32.25
N GLU A 165 6.87 -16.56 32.78
CA GLU A 165 5.99 -17.44 33.57
C GLU A 165 5.54 -16.75 34.84
N CYS A 166 6.44 -16.09 35.57
CA CYS A 166 6.10 -15.33 36.77
C CYS A 166 5.03 -14.26 36.47
N CYS A 167 5.21 -13.44 35.44
CA CYS A 167 4.27 -12.40 35.06
C CYS A 167 2.99 -12.91 34.37
N SER A 168 2.92 -14.20 34.07
CA SER A 168 1.70 -14.86 33.61
C SER A 168 0.86 -15.42 34.76
N GLN A 169 1.44 -15.57 35.95
CA GLN A 169 0.73 -16.03 37.13
C GLN A 169 -0.09 -14.89 37.75
N PRO A 170 -1.36 -15.11 38.14
CA PRO A 170 -2.21 -14.06 38.74
C PRO A 170 -1.64 -13.43 40.02
N TRP A 171 -0.74 -14.16 40.69
CA TRP A 171 -0.07 -13.74 41.92
C TRP A 171 1.37 -13.28 41.68
N GLY A 172 1.90 -13.35 40.45
CA GLY A 172 3.28 -12.98 40.15
C GLY A 172 3.40 -11.49 39.84
N HIS A 173 3.97 -10.73 40.78
CA HIS A 173 4.04 -9.27 40.70
C HIS A 173 5.45 -8.75 40.45
N SER A 174 6.48 -9.50 40.87
CA SER A 174 7.87 -9.21 40.50
C SER A 174 8.73 -10.47 40.45
N TRP A 175 9.89 -10.37 39.82
CA TRP A 175 10.78 -11.49 39.53
C TRP A 175 12.26 -11.11 39.70
N ARG A 176 13.07 -12.04 40.23
CA ARG A 176 14.52 -11.87 40.46
C ARG A 176 15.30 -13.06 39.92
N ASN A 177 16.29 -12.82 39.07
CA ASN A 177 17.19 -13.85 38.55
C ASN A 177 17.99 -14.50 39.70
N THR A 178 18.27 -15.82 39.65
CA THR A 178 19.15 -16.48 40.63
C THR A 178 20.61 -16.01 40.58
N SER A 179 21.05 -15.47 39.44
CA SER A 179 22.41 -14.96 39.22
C SER A 179 22.56 -13.44 39.36
N SER A 180 21.46 -12.69 39.52
CA SER A 180 21.49 -11.23 39.66
C SER A 180 20.61 -10.73 40.82
N ALA A 181 21.05 -9.66 41.49
CA ALA A 181 20.30 -9.07 42.61
C ALA A 181 19.21 -8.07 42.16
N LEU A 182 18.95 -7.95 40.86
CA LEU A 182 18.02 -6.98 40.28
C LEU A 182 16.58 -7.52 40.30
N CYS A 183 15.65 -6.70 40.77
CA CYS A 183 14.22 -7.02 40.84
C CYS A 183 13.44 -6.36 39.71
N PHE A 184 12.60 -7.13 39.00
CA PHE A 184 11.81 -6.68 37.86
C PHE A 184 10.31 -6.83 38.14
N SER A 185 9.50 -5.80 37.90
CA SER A 185 8.04 -5.81 38.12
C SER A 185 7.25 -6.22 36.87
N CYS A 186 6.16 -6.97 37.05
CA CYS A 186 5.30 -7.45 35.96
C CYS A 186 4.26 -6.39 35.54
N ALA A 187 4.24 -5.94 34.28
CA ALA A 187 3.26 -4.95 33.81
C ALA A 187 1.95 -5.64 33.34
N TYR A 188 0.83 -5.39 34.02
CA TYR A 188 -0.51 -5.86 33.61
C TYR A 188 -1.32 -4.71 32.98
N LEU A 189 -1.79 -4.89 31.73
CA LEU A 189 -2.81 -4.04 31.08
C LEU A 189 -4.16 -4.80 31.03
N PRO A 190 -5.32 -4.16 31.27
CA PRO A 190 -6.61 -4.86 31.41
C PRO A 190 -7.31 -5.13 30.08
N LEU A 191 -7.82 -6.36 29.90
CA LEU A 191 -8.75 -6.81 28.86
C LEU A 191 -10.17 -7.00 29.46
N THR A 192 -11.20 -6.58 28.72
CA THR A 192 -12.62 -6.95 28.90
C THR A 192 -13.20 -7.23 27.50
N GLY A 193 -13.99 -8.25 27.17
CA GLY A 193 -14.54 -9.41 27.89
C GLY A 193 -15.48 -10.20 26.94
N ASP A 194 -15.41 -11.53 27.02
CA ASP A 194 -16.40 -12.61 26.81
C ASP A 194 -17.48 -12.61 25.70
N LEU A 195 -17.52 -13.75 24.97
CA LEU A 195 -18.63 -14.31 24.19
C LEU A 195 -19.57 -15.16 25.08
N PRO A 196 -20.80 -15.52 24.63
CA PRO A 196 -21.04 -16.96 24.42
C PRO A 196 -22.06 -17.36 23.32
N GLY A 197 -21.81 -18.51 22.67
CA GLY A 197 -22.81 -19.59 22.55
C GLY A 197 -23.53 -19.86 21.20
N PRO A 198 -23.41 -21.08 20.61
CA PRO A 198 -23.96 -21.45 19.28
C PRO A 198 -25.22 -22.32 19.35
N PHE A 199 -26.20 -22.21 18.40
CA PHE A 199 -27.12 -23.31 18.03
C PHE A 199 -27.88 -23.09 16.68
N LEU A 200 -27.77 -24.12 15.82
CA LEU A 200 -28.73 -24.69 14.84
C LEU A 200 -28.95 -24.11 13.40
N LEU A 201 -29.24 -25.06 12.50
CA LEU A 201 -29.08 -25.09 11.03
C LEU A 201 -30.30 -24.62 10.18
N ARG A 202 -29.97 -24.09 8.97
CA ARG A 202 -30.64 -24.19 7.62
C ARG A 202 -31.99 -23.45 7.36
N PRO A 203 -32.41 -23.23 6.07
CA PRO A 203 -31.78 -22.69 4.84
C PRO A 203 -32.57 -21.47 4.23
N SER A 204 -32.04 -20.83 3.17
CA SER A 204 -32.54 -19.62 2.43
C SER A 204 -33.81 -19.86 1.55
N PRO A 205 -34.44 -18.87 0.82
CA PRO A 205 -34.05 -17.48 0.40
C PRO A 205 -35.24 -16.44 0.42
N PRO A 206 -35.33 -15.40 -0.45
CA PRO A 206 -34.60 -14.12 -0.52
C PRO A 206 -35.52 -12.89 -0.31
N THR A 207 -35.11 -11.83 0.39
CA THR A 207 -35.63 -10.47 0.12
C THR A 207 -34.79 -9.39 0.78
N ALA A 208 -34.62 -8.30 0.04
CA ALA A 208 -33.95 -7.08 0.43
C ALA A 208 -34.51 -6.48 1.74
N LEU A 209 -33.64 -5.88 2.57
CA LEU A 209 -33.70 -4.47 2.98
C LEU A 209 -32.55 -4.14 3.95
N LEU A 210 -32.14 -2.87 3.85
CA LEU A 210 -31.07 -2.16 4.53
C LEU A 210 -31.02 -2.35 6.06
N GLY A 211 -29.82 -2.47 6.62
CA GLY A 211 -29.58 -2.36 8.07
C GLY A 211 -28.19 -2.81 8.53
N LEU A 212 -27.27 -1.84 8.65
CA LEU A 212 -26.14 -1.78 9.60
C LEU A 212 -25.23 -3.02 9.75
N SER A 213 -24.20 -3.10 8.90
CA SER A 213 -22.94 -3.77 9.26
C SER A 213 -21.97 -2.72 9.80
N ARG A 214 -21.69 -2.75 11.10
CA ARG A 214 -20.54 -2.07 11.72
C ARG A 214 -19.31 -2.97 11.58
N GLY A 215 -18.94 -3.18 10.31
CA GLY A 215 -17.91 -4.10 9.83
C GLY A 215 -17.90 -4.08 8.30
N GLY A 216 -17.94 -2.89 7.70
CA GLY A 216 -17.77 -2.74 6.26
C GLY A 216 -16.33 -3.04 5.90
N GLN A 217 -16.09 -4.10 5.11
CA GLN A 217 -14.79 -4.27 4.47
C GLN A 217 -14.51 -3.02 3.63
N ARG A 218 -13.35 -2.38 3.85
CA ARG A 218 -12.90 -1.29 2.99
C ARG A 218 -12.80 -1.82 1.57
N LEU A 219 -13.67 -1.32 0.69
CA LEU A 219 -13.72 -1.75 -0.72
C LEU A 219 -12.51 -1.24 -1.51
N PHE A 220 -11.88 -0.17 -1.01
CA PHE A 220 -10.70 0.45 -1.59
C PHE A 220 -9.79 0.97 -0.48
N ALA A 221 -8.50 1.04 -0.75
CA ALA A 221 -7.53 1.73 0.10
C ALA A 221 -6.73 2.74 -0.72
N THR A 222 -6.44 3.89 -0.13
CA THR A 222 -5.75 4.99 -0.80
C THR A 222 -4.47 5.33 -0.05
N CYS A 223 -3.34 5.14 -0.73
CA CYS A 223 -2.05 5.69 -0.33
C CYS A 223 -1.87 7.07 -0.96
N VAL A 224 -1.21 7.98 -0.25
CA VAL A 224 -0.92 9.33 -0.76
C VAL A 224 0.50 9.76 -0.41
N THR A 225 1.13 10.47 -1.34
CA THR A 225 2.28 11.33 -1.06
C THR A 225 1.97 12.76 -1.44
N TRP A 226 2.42 13.73 -0.65
CA TRP A 226 2.23 15.16 -0.89
C TRP A 226 3.42 15.96 -0.34
N ALA A 227 3.54 17.23 -0.75
CA ALA A 227 4.66 18.10 -0.37
C ALA A 227 6.05 17.48 -0.62
N GLY A 228 6.12 16.47 -1.51
CA GLY A 228 7.34 15.78 -1.93
C GLY A 228 7.91 14.78 -0.92
N VAL A 229 7.64 14.90 0.37
CA VAL A 229 8.32 14.09 1.40
C VAL A 229 7.36 13.43 2.39
N GLN A 230 6.09 13.82 2.38
CA GLN A 230 5.07 13.26 3.25
C GLN A 230 4.40 12.09 2.56
N TYR A 231 4.13 11.04 3.33
CA TYR A 231 3.49 9.82 2.86
C TYR A 231 2.46 9.35 3.88
N ARG A 232 1.40 8.73 3.37
CA ARG A 232 0.45 7.93 4.13
C ARG A 232 0.21 6.64 3.38
N SER A 233 0.48 5.51 4.05
CA SER A 233 0.30 4.16 3.51
C SER A 233 -1.18 3.83 3.26
N PHE A 234 -1.45 2.68 2.65
CA PHE A 234 -2.81 2.15 2.48
C PHE A 234 -3.53 1.95 3.83
N ASP A 235 -2.80 1.61 4.89
CA ASP A 235 -3.35 1.34 6.21
C ASP A 235 -3.33 2.57 7.14
N GLY A 236 -2.94 3.72 6.60
CA GLY A 236 -3.06 5.03 7.25
C GLY A 236 -1.84 5.46 8.05
N LYS A 237 -0.73 4.71 8.02
CA LYS A 237 0.52 5.10 8.66
C LYS A 237 1.12 6.31 7.97
N HIS A 238 1.30 7.39 8.73
CA HIS A 238 1.97 8.60 8.27
C HIS A 238 3.48 8.49 8.46
N PHE A 239 4.25 8.91 7.47
CA PHE A 239 5.71 8.96 7.57
C PHE A 239 6.34 9.96 6.62
N ARG A 240 7.62 10.24 6.87
CA ARG A 240 8.44 11.17 6.07
C ARG A 240 9.58 10.42 5.43
N PHE A 241 9.81 10.66 4.15
CA PHE A 241 10.93 10.06 3.43
C PHE A 241 11.53 11.03 2.41
N HIS A 242 12.80 11.38 2.61
CA HIS A 242 13.55 12.35 1.80
C HIS A 242 14.35 11.67 0.67
N GLY A 243 13.68 10.81 -0.09
CA GLY A 243 14.29 10.08 -1.20
C GLY A 243 14.53 10.96 -2.44
N GLY A 244 15.78 10.94 -2.93
CA GLY A 244 16.19 11.61 -4.17
C GLY A 244 16.20 10.71 -5.42
N CYS A 245 16.09 9.39 -5.24
CA CYS A 245 16.16 8.39 -6.31
C CYS A 245 14.78 8.07 -6.94
N THR A 246 14.78 7.10 -7.85
CA THR A 246 13.57 6.38 -8.26
C THR A 246 13.22 5.31 -7.23
N TYR A 247 11.96 5.28 -6.77
CA TYR A 247 11.46 4.33 -5.77
C TYR A 247 10.17 3.64 -6.24
N SER A 248 9.94 2.42 -5.76
CA SER A 248 8.64 1.75 -5.88
C SER A 248 7.65 2.38 -4.90
N LEU A 249 6.74 3.21 -5.41
CA LEU A 249 5.68 3.82 -4.60
C LEU A 249 4.68 2.74 -4.16
N ALA A 250 4.15 1.98 -5.12
CA ALA A 250 3.28 0.84 -4.86
C ALA A 250 3.42 -0.17 -6.00
N ALA A 251 3.35 -1.47 -5.70
CA ALA A 251 3.37 -2.52 -6.71
C ALA A 251 2.62 -3.76 -6.23
N ALA A 252 2.21 -4.60 -7.17
CA ALA A 252 1.71 -5.95 -6.87
C ALA A 252 2.88 -6.89 -6.53
N SER A 253 2.66 -7.79 -5.60
CA SER A 253 3.60 -8.86 -5.24
C SER A 253 3.89 -9.82 -6.39
N ASP A 254 2.92 -10.01 -7.30
CA ASP A 254 3.06 -10.86 -8.49
C ASP A 254 3.60 -10.13 -9.73
N GLY A 255 3.87 -8.82 -9.62
CA GLY A 255 4.44 -8.00 -10.71
C GLY A 255 3.44 -7.57 -11.79
N THR A 256 2.14 -7.83 -11.59
CA THR A 256 1.10 -7.43 -12.56
C THR A 256 0.98 -5.93 -12.74
N TRP A 257 1.31 -5.14 -11.72
CA TRP A 257 1.39 -3.69 -11.82
C TRP A 257 2.45 -3.11 -10.89
N ALA A 258 2.94 -1.93 -11.24
CA ALA A 258 3.87 -1.16 -10.41
C ALA A 258 3.74 0.33 -10.71
N VAL A 259 3.88 1.16 -9.68
CA VAL A 259 3.93 2.61 -9.73
C VAL A 259 5.27 3.03 -9.16
N TYR A 260 6.13 3.60 -10.00
CA TYR A 260 7.41 4.16 -9.62
C TYR A 260 7.32 5.68 -9.56
N ILE A 261 7.98 6.26 -8.57
CA ILE A 261 8.08 7.70 -8.37
C ILE A 261 9.55 8.13 -8.44
N SER A 262 9.82 9.21 -9.17
CA SER A 262 11.16 9.80 -9.26
C SER A 262 11.08 11.32 -9.22
N ALA A 263 12.23 11.99 -9.13
CA ALA A 263 12.31 13.40 -9.52
C ALA A 263 11.96 13.52 -11.03
N GLY A 264 11.19 14.54 -11.40
CA GLY A 264 10.91 14.87 -12.80
C GLY A 264 12.13 15.49 -13.49
N ALA A 265 12.09 15.66 -14.82
CA ALA A 265 13.24 16.14 -15.60
C ALA A 265 13.68 17.57 -15.23
N ARG A 266 12.77 18.37 -14.65
CA ARG A 266 13.08 19.71 -14.12
C ARG A 266 13.73 19.69 -12.73
N GLY A 267 13.87 18.51 -12.14
CA GLY A 267 14.46 18.30 -10.82
C GLY A 267 13.65 18.92 -9.69
N CYS A 268 14.29 19.01 -8.52
CA CYS A 268 13.83 19.81 -7.40
C CYS A 268 14.52 21.17 -7.44
N THR A 269 13.75 22.25 -7.60
CA THR A 269 14.26 23.61 -7.43
C THR A 269 13.90 24.13 -6.04
N PRO A 270 14.89 24.37 -5.16
CA PRO A 270 14.66 25.10 -3.91
C PRO A 270 14.21 26.54 -4.21
N PRO A 271 13.25 27.13 -3.46
CA PRO A 271 12.48 26.51 -2.38
C PRO A 271 11.25 25.78 -2.93
N GLY A 272 11.15 24.47 -2.66
CA GLY A 272 9.87 23.73 -2.71
C GLY A 272 9.24 23.37 -4.07
N ARG A 273 9.89 23.58 -5.22
CA ARG A 273 9.34 23.12 -6.53
C ARG A 273 9.99 21.82 -6.97
N CYS A 274 9.58 20.73 -6.36
CA CYS A 274 9.84 19.38 -6.85
C CYS A 274 8.68 18.93 -7.74
N THR A 275 8.92 18.81 -9.03
CA THR A 275 8.02 18.05 -9.90
C THR A 275 8.36 16.57 -9.77
N ARG A 276 7.36 15.72 -9.53
CA ARG A 276 7.49 14.26 -9.53
C ARG A 276 7.12 13.73 -10.90
N ALA A 277 7.88 12.75 -11.36
CA ALA A 277 7.52 11.93 -12.51
C ALA A 277 7.07 10.55 -12.03
N LEU A 278 6.09 9.99 -12.73
CA LEU A 278 5.57 8.66 -12.46
C LEU A 278 5.82 7.75 -13.66
N ARG A 279 6.31 6.54 -13.39
CA ARG A 279 6.30 5.45 -14.36
C ARG A 279 5.41 4.34 -13.82
N MET A 280 4.34 4.05 -14.54
CA MET A 280 3.32 3.10 -14.15
C MET A 280 3.31 1.94 -15.13
N MET A 281 3.49 0.73 -14.61
CA MET A 281 3.36 -0.51 -15.36
C MET A 281 2.00 -1.10 -15.04
N PHE A 282 1.19 -1.36 -16.06
CA PHE A 282 -0.07 -2.09 -15.95
C PHE A 282 -0.03 -3.28 -16.90
N GLY A 283 0.31 -4.45 -16.38
CA GLY A 283 0.66 -5.63 -17.16
C GLY A 283 1.93 -5.37 -17.97
N LEU A 284 1.73 -5.01 -19.24
CA LEU A 284 2.80 -4.78 -20.22
C LEU A 284 2.84 -3.34 -20.73
N ASP A 285 1.77 -2.61 -20.49
CA ASP A 285 1.67 -1.22 -20.90
C ASP A 285 2.43 -0.34 -19.90
N LEU A 286 3.28 0.53 -20.44
CA LEU A 286 4.01 1.54 -19.70
C LEU A 286 3.32 2.89 -19.88
N VAL A 287 2.88 3.49 -18.77
CA VAL A 287 2.35 4.85 -18.72
C VAL A 287 3.35 5.73 -17.98
N VAL A 288 3.80 6.81 -18.63
CA VAL A 288 4.69 7.80 -18.02
C VAL A 288 3.91 9.10 -17.85
N ALA A 289 3.87 9.62 -16.63
CA ALA A 289 3.29 10.92 -16.33
C ALA A 289 4.38 11.88 -15.86
N GLU A 290 4.50 13.01 -16.57
CA GLU A 290 5.39 14.10 -16.20
C GLU A 290 4.64 15.43 -16.30
N GLY A 291 4.39 16.06 -15.15
CA GLY A 291 3.44 17.16 -15.08
C GLY A 291 2.05 16.69 -15.48
N ARG A 292 1.47 17.34 -16.50
CA ARG A 292 0.17 17.00 -17.07
C ARG A 292 0.28 16.20 -18.38
N SER A 293 1.50 16.01 -18.88
CA SER A 293 1.80 15.25 -20.08
C SER A 293 1.81 13.76 -19.76
N ILE A 294 1.12 12.96 -20.58
CA ILE A 294 1.05 11.52 -20.45
C ILE A 294 1.57 10.85 -21.72
N LEU A 295 2.43 9.86 -21.55
CA LEU A 295 2.86 8.96 -22.61
C LEU A 295 2.39 7.54 -22.29
N VAL A 296 1.83 6.86 -23.28
CA VAL A 296 1.46 5.44 -23.20
C VAL A 296 2.28 4.69 -24.25
N ASN A 297 3.14 3.77 -23.80
CA ASN A 297 4.05 3.00 -24.66
C ASN A 297 4.88 3.88 -25.62
N GLY A 298 5.29 5.07 -25.14
CA GLY A 298 6.05 6.05 -25.92
C GLY A 298 5.22 6.99 -26.80
N ALA A 299 3.91 6.77 -26.93
CA ALA A 299 3.01 7.65 -27.67
C ALA A 299 2.39 8.71 -26.75
N THR A 300 2.44 9.98 -27.16
CA THR A 300 1.86 11.10 -26.40
C THR A 300 0.33 11.08 -26.49
N VAL A 301 -0.33 11.18 -25.34
CA VAL A 301 -1.79 11.36 -25.26
C VAL A 301 -2.10 12.87 -25.22
N PRO A 302 -2.93 13.39 -26.15
CA PRO A 302 -3.32 14.79 -26.12
C PRO A 302 -4.01 15.17 -24.82
N GLU A 303 -3.51 16.22 -24.15
CA GLU A 303 -4.09 16.68 -22.89
C GLU A 303 -5.57 17.07 -23.06
N GLY A 304 -6.40 16.66 -22.09
CA GLY A 304 -7.82 16.99 -22.04
C GLY A 304 -8.72 16.11 -22.91
N GLN A 305 -8.17 15.20 -23.71
CA GLN A 305 -8.95 14.22 -24.46
C GLN A 305 -9.01 12.89 -23.72
N PRO A 306 -10.20 12.33 -23.42
CA PRO A 306 -10.29 11.04 -22.74
C PRO A 306 -9.60 9.97 -23.59
N TYR A 307 -8.79 9.14 -22.94
CA TYR A 307 -8.10 8.02 -23.57
C TYR A 307 -8.56 6.72 -22.93
N LEU A 308 -8.86 5.71 -23.74
CA LEU A 308 -9.19 4.36 -23.28
C LEU A 308 -8.62 3.34 -24.25
N GLN A 309 -7.63 2.58 -23.82
CA GLN A 309 -7.01 1.53 -24.63
C GLN A 309 -6.43 0.44 -23.71
N ASN A 310 -6.57 -0.83 -24.08
CA ASN A 310 -6.03 -1.98 -23.33
C ASN A 310 -6.43 -2.02 -21.84
N GLY A 311 -7.59 -1.47 -21.48
CA GLY A 311 -8.02 -1.39 -20.08
C GLY A 311 -7.31 -0.31 -19.25
N ILE A 312 -6.56 0.59 -19.89
CA ILE A 312 -6.04 1.82 -19.30
C ILE A 312 -6.94 2.97 -19.74
N SER A 313 -7.48 3.69 -18.77
CA SER A 313 -8.22 4.94 -18.97
C SER A 313 -7.43 6.13 -18.44
N ILE A 314 -7.38 7.21 -19.21
CA ILE A 314 -6.77 8.47 -18.79
C ILE A 314 -7.78 9.59 -18.95
N ARG A 315 -7.95 10.38 -17.88
CA ARG A 315 -8.83 11.56 -17.85
C ARG A 315 -8.18 12.69 -17.07
N TRP A 316 -8.51 13.92 -17.44
CA TRP A 316 -8.09 15.12 -16.73
C TRP A 316 -9.30 15.72 -16.03
N LEU A 317 -9.15 16.07 -14.76
CA LEU A 317 -10.19 16.71 -13.98
C LEU A 317 -9.55 17.72 -13.05
N GLY A 318 -9.91 18.99 -13.22
CA GLY A 318 -9.28 20.10 -12.52
C GLY A 318 -7.76 20.12 -12.72
N ASP A 319 -7.05 20.25 -11.61
CA ASP A 319 -5.58 20.27 -11.57
C ASP A 319 -4.96 18.87 -11.76
N PHE A 320 -5.77 17.80 -11.74
CA PHE A 320 -5.31 16.42 -11.68
C PHE A 320 -5.46 15.66 -13.01
N VAL A 321 -4.55 14.71 -13.22
CA VAL A 321 -4.68 13.64 -14.20
C VAL A 321 -4.95 12.33 -13.46
N PHE A 322 -5.85 11.52 -14.01
CA PHE A 322 -6.22 10.21 -13.51
C PHE A 322 -5.79 9.17 -14.53
N VAL A 323 -5.17 8.11 -14.04
CA VAL A 323 -4.81 6.91 -14.81
C VAL A 323 -5.43 5.73 -14.08
N GLU A 324 -6.43 5.10 -14.68
CA GLU A 324 -7.12 3.96 -14.08
C GLU A 324 -6.89 2.71 -14.93
N SER A 325 -6.57 1.61 -14.28
CA SER A 325 -6.35 0.31 -14.90
C SER A 325 -7.44 -0.68 -14.52
N GLY A 326 -7.83 -1.53 -15.48
CA GLY A 326 -8.70 -2.69 -15.23
C GLY A 326 -8.13 -3.72 -14.24
N LEU A 327 -6.88 -3.53 -13.77
CA LEU A 327 -6.25 -4.31 -12.70
C LEU A 327 -6.64 -3.85 -11.29
N GLY A 328 -7.62 -2.95 -11.16
CA GLY A 328 -8.08 -2.46 -9.85
C GLY A 328 -7.19 -1.38 -9.23
N VAL A 329 -6.42 -0.67 -10.07
CA VAL A 329 -5.49 0.38 -9.63
C VAL A 329 -5.86 1.70 -10.29
N ARG A 330 -6.02 2.74 -9.47
CA ARG A 330 -6.24 4.13 -9.89
C ARG A 330 -5.13 5.00 -9.34
N VAL A 331 -4.48 5.75 -10.22
CA VAL A 331 -3.48 6.76 -9.85
C VAL A 331 -4.03 8.13 -10.21
N LYS A 332 -4.03 9.08 -9.28
CA LYS A 332 -4.29 10.49 -9.59
C LYS A 332 -3.14 11.38 -9.11
N SER A 333 -2.71 12.29 -9.98
CA SER A 333 -1.55 13.17 -9.76
C SER A 333 -1.89 14.60 -10.14
N ASP A 334 -1.41 15.56 -9.35
CA ASP A 334 -1.50 16.99 -9.67
C ASP A 334 -0.39 17.46 -10.64
N GLY A 335 0.47 16.53 -11.10
CA GLY A 335 1.64 16.82 -11.92
C GLY A 335 2.76 17.55 -11.17
N ARG A 336 2.64 17.70 -9.85
CA ARG A 336 3.61 18.37 -8.99
C ARG A 336 4.15 17.37 -7.98
N ALA A 337 3.67 17.41 -6.75
CA ALA A 337 4.19 16.62 -5.64
C ALA A 337 3.12 15.73 -5.00
N THR A 338 1.85 15.86 -5.42
CA THR A 338 0.74 15.12 -4.84
C THR A 338 0.36 13.95 -5.73
N VAL A 339 0.50 12.74 -5.20
CA VAL A 339 0.15 11.50 -5.91
C VAL A 339 -0.67 10.62 -4.98
N TYR A 340 -1.82 10.19 -5.48
CA TYR A 340 -2.67 9.20 -4.84
C TYR A 340 -2.61 7.91 -5.63
N VAL A 341 -2.49 6.78 -4.92
CA VAL A 341 -2.66 5.45 -5.46
C VAL A 341 -3.81 4.81 -4.70
N THR A 342 -4.87 4.45 -5.41
CA THR A 342 -6.04 3.76 -4.86
C THR A 342 -6.09 2.35 -5.44
N VAL A 343 -6.25 1.35 -4.58
CA VAL A 343 -6.34 -0.07 -4.95
C VAL A 343 -7.67 -0.65 -4.47
N GLY A 344 -8.23 -1.59 -5.23
CA GLY A 344 -9.42 -2.33 -4.82
C GLY A 344 -9.15 -3.40 -3.75
N ALA A 345 -10.22 -3.85 -3.08
CA ALA A 345 -10.17 -4.86 -2.02
C ALA A 345 -9.58 -6.21 -2.49
N GLU A 346 -9.65 -6.51 -3.78
CA GLU A 346 -9.04 -7.70 -4.38
C GLU A 346 -7.51 -7.72 -4.31
N LEU A 347 -6.89 -6.55 -4.12
CA LEU A 347 -5.44 -6.40 -3.98
C LEU A 347 -4.97 -6.44 -2.52
N ARG A 348 -5.89 -6.64 -1.57
CA ARG A 348 -5.56 -6.74 -0.12
C ARG A 348 -4.54 -7.84 0.14
N GLY A 349 -3.50 -7.49 0.89
CA GLY A 349 -2.40 -8.35 1.29
C GLY A 349 -1.36 -8.61 0.19
N THR A 350 -1.56 -8.07 -1.01
CA THR A 350 -0.69 -8.30 -2.18
C THR A 350 0.07 -7.05 -2.63
N THR A 351 -0.19 -5.88 -2.05
CA THR A 351 0.57 -4.67 -2.34
C THR A 351 1.92 -4.66 -1.62
N ARG A 352 2.88 -3.94 -2.19
CA ARG A 352 4.23 -3.71 -1.66
C ARG A 352 4.76 -2.36 -2.16
N GLY A 353 5.84 -1.84 -1.58
CA GLY A 353 6.40 -0.53 -1.92
C GLY A 353 6.29 0.47 -0.76
N LEU A 354 6.58 1.74 -1.01
CA LEU A 354 6.46 2.83 -0.03
C LEU A 354 5.04 2.99 0.54
N CYS A 355 4.02 2.60 -0.21
CA CYS A 355 2.62 2.62 0.25
C CYS A 355 2.26 1.50 1.24
N GLY A 356 3.22 0.63 1.59
CA GLY A 356 3.02 -0.45 2.54
C GLY A 356 2.19 -1.61 1.96
N ARG A 357 1.87 -2.55 2.85
CA ARG A 357 1.04 -3.70 2.54
C ARG A 357 -0.39 -3.36 2.92
N TYR A 358 -1.33 -3.46 2.00
CA TYR A 358 -2.73 -3.19 2.30
C TYR A 358 -3.32 -4.38 3.07
N ASN A 359 -3.26 -4.38 4.40
CA ASN A 359 -3.84 -5.43 5.23
C ASN A 359 -4.55 -4.90 6.48
N ASP A 360 -4.83 -3.60 6.52
CA ASP A 360 -5.38 -2.84 7.64
C ASP A 360 -4.53 -2.94 8.93
N ASP A 361 -3.22 -3.15 8.80
CA ASP A 361 -2.26 -3.19 9.90
C ASP A 361 -1.11 -2.18 9.70
N PRO A 362 -1.22 -0.95 10.26
CA PRO A 362 -0.18 0.05 10.12
C PRO A 362 1.13 -0.30 10.85
N THR A 363 1.19 -1.38 11.63
CA THR A 363 2.40 -1.78 12.35
C THR A 363 3.42 -2.45 11.42
N ASP A 364 2.98 -3.11 10.34
CA ASP A 364 3.84 -3.81 9.38
C ASP A 364 4.15 -3.02 8.11
N ASP A 365 3.54 -1.85 7.94
CA ASP A 365 3.70 -0.97 6.76
C ASP A 365 5.15 -0.58 6.42
N PHE A 366 6.07 -0.69 7.38
CA PHE A 366 7.51 -0.49 7.17
C PHE A 366 8.26 -1.79 6.85
N LEU A 367 7.57 -2.73 6.21
CA LEU A 367 8.15 -3.97 5.68
C LEU A 367 9.17 -3.64 4.58
N ARG A 368 10.42 -4.02 4.81
CA ARG A 368 11.51 -3.84 3.84
C ARG A 368 11.49 -4.95 2.80
N VAL A 369 12.17 -4.74 1.67
CA VAL A 369 12.37 -5.78 0.64
C VAL A 369 13.02 -7.06 1.21
N GLY A 370 13.81 -6.94 2.29
CA GLY A 370 14.41 -8.08 3.00
C GLY A 370 13.44 -8.93 3.84
N GLY A 371 12.18 -8.51 3.98
CA GLY A 371 11.14 -9.26 4.70
C GLY A 371 11.04 -8.95 6.20
N ASP A 372 11.88 -8.05 6.72
CA ASP A 372 11.80 -7.57 8.10
C ASP A 372 11.16 -6.17 8.20
N VAL A 373 10.52 -5.88 9.34
CA VAL A 373 9.87 -4.60 9.63
C VAL A 373 10.84 -3.72 10.40
N THR A 374 11.03 -2.47 9.95
CA THR A 374 11.83 -1.45 10.64
C THR A 374 10.96 -0.38 11.28
N THR A 375 11.52 0.38 12.22
CA THR A 375 10.88 1.58 12.79
C THR A 375 11.29 2.87 12.09
N LEU A 376 12.34 2.83 11.27
CA LEU A 376 12.94 4.01 10.63
C LEU A 376 12.44 4.17 9.19
N ALA A 377 11.89 5.34 8.87
CA ALA A 377 11.31 5.62 7.56
C ALA A 377 12.36 5.66 6.46
N ALA A 378 13.57 6.15 6.76
CA ALA A 378 14.69 6.16 5.82
C ALA A 378 15.16 4.74 5.48
N SER A 379 15.30 3.88 6.49
CA SER A 379 15.69 2.48 6.28
C SER A 379 14.64 1.72 5.48
N PHE A 380 13.35 2.00 5.74
CA PHE A 380 12.24 1.46 4.96
C PHE A 380 12.30 1.94 3.51
N GLY A 381 12.33 3.25 3.28
CA GLY A 381 12.23 3.82 1.94
C GLY A 381 13.45 3.52 1.06
N ASN A 382 14.67 3.52 1.62
CA ASN A 382 15.88 3.14 0.88
C ASN A 382 15.87 1.69 0.40
N SER A 383 15.13 0.80 1.08
CA SER A 383 14.99 -0.60 0.66
C SER A 383 14.14 -0.76 -0.61
N TRP A 384 13.26 0.21 -0.90
CA TRP A 384 12.36 0.22 -2.05
C TRP A 384 12.90 1.00 -3.27
N ARG A 385 14.20 1.34 -3.25
CA ARG A 385 14.88 2.00 -4.36
C ARG A 385 14.97 1.09 -5.58
N ILE A 386 14.75 1.66 -6.76
CA ILE A 386 14.91 0.97 -8.03
C ILE A 386 16.29 1.32 -8.63
N PRO A 387 17.15 0.33 -8.91
CA PRO A 387 18.41 0.57 -9.59
C PRO A 387 18.15 1.09 -11.02
N GLU A 388 18.72 2.23 -11.38
CA GLU A 388 18.68 2.71 -12.76
C GLU A 388 19.82 2.06 -13.57
N ALA A 389 19.48 1.40 -14.67
CA ALA A 389 20.48 0.81 -15.55
C ALA A 389 21.19 1.90 -16.37
N GLY A 390 22.51 2.03 -16.21
CA GLY A 390 23.35 2.87 -17.08
C GLY A 390 23.71 4.27 -16.56
N THR A 391 23.37 4.61 -15.31
CA THR A 391 23.89 5.82 -14.65
C THR A 391 25.12 5.48 -13.81
N GLU A 392 26.27 6.08 -14.13
CA GLU A 392 27.53 5.92 -13.38
C GLU A 392 27.50 6.62 -12.01
N GLN A 393 26.50 7.46 -11.74
CA GLN A 393 26.33 8.13 -10.44
C GLN A 393 25.55 7.22 -9.46
N PRO A 394 26.16 6.80 -8.34
CA PRO A 394 25.42 6.12 -7.28
C PRO A 394 24.40 7.09 -6.65
N CYS A 395 23.14 6.68 -6.59
CA CYS A 395 22.12 7.45 -5.88
C CYS A 395 22.27 7.24 -4.38
N GLU A 396 22.51 8.32 -3.63
CA GLU A 396 22.76 8.27 -2.18
C GLU A 396 21.51 7.87 -1.39
N ASP A 397 21.74 7.14 -0.29
CA ASP A 397 20.71 6.77 0.66
C ASP A 397 20.15 8.01 1.36
N ALA A 398 18.82 8.10 1.45
CA ALA A 398 18.19 9.12 2.28
C ALA A 398 18.52 8.88 3.75
N ALA A 399 18.86 9.92 4.49
CA ALA A 399 19.07 9.85 5.94
C ALA A 399 17.74 9.94 6.69
N GLU A 400 17.71 9.39 7.91
CA GLU A 400 16.63 9.69 8.85
C GLU A 400 16.80 11.12 9.35
N VAL A 401 15.80 11.96 9.12
CA VAL A 401 15.83 13.39 9.50
C VAL A 401 15.00 13.59 10.75
N ARG A 402 15.46 14.46 11.67
CA ARG A 402 14.66 14.82 12.84
C ARG A 402 13.51 15.73 12.43
N HIS A 403 12.58 15.96 13.34
CA HIS A 403 11.52 16.92 13.09
C HIS A 403 12.13 18.32 12.89
N SER A 404 11.80 19.03 11.80
CA SER A 404 12.45 20.31 11.44
C SER A 404 12.37 21.38 12.52
N CYS A 405 11.26 21.46 13.25
CA CYS A 405 11.14 22.38 14.40
C CYS A 405 12.08 22.05 15.57
N ASP A 406 12.57 20.81 15.66
CA ASP A 406 13.53 20.41 16.69
C ASP A 406 14.98 20.68 16.23
N GLU A 407 15.23 20.67 14.92
CA GLU A 407 16.52 20.99 14.32
C GLU A 407 16.84 22.48 14.35
N THR A 408 15.84 23.34 14.09
CA THR A 408 16.02 24.80 14.18
C THR A 408 16.32 25.27 15.60
N GLY A 409 15.83 24.54 16.62
CA GLY A 409 16.02 24.86 18.04
C GLY A 409 15.33 26.15 18.48
N ASP A 410 14.58 26.82 17.61
CA ASP A 410 13.89 28.07 17.88
C ASP A 410 12.44 27.84 18.34
N GLY A 411 12.22 27.99 19.64
CA GLY A 411 10.89 27.87 20.24
C GLY A 411 9.89 28.94 19.78
N ALA A 412 10.32 30.04 19.16
CA ALA A 412 9.40 31.00 18.54
C ALA A 412 8.82 30.45 17.24
N VAL A 413 9.65 29.96 16.32
CA VAL A 413 9.22 29.33 15.05
C VAL A 413 8.29 28.15 15.33
N ARG A 414 8.61 27.32 16.33
CA ARG A 414 7.74 26.20 16.72
C ARG A 414 6.35 26.68 17.18
N ARG A 415 6.28 27.74 18.00
CA ARG A 415 4.99 28.29 18.45
C ARG A 415 4.18 28.89 17.30
N GLU A 416 4.84 29.51 16.33
CA GLU A 416 4.19 30.02 15.11
C GLU A 416 3.64 28.87 14.25
N ALA A 417 4.43 27.81 14.07
CA ALA A 417 4.01 26.58 13.39
C ALA A 417 2.78 25.96 14.05
N GLU A 418 2.84 25.75 15.37
CA GLU A 418 1.73 25.18 16.16
C GLU A 418 0.48 26.07 16.06
N ALA A 419 0.61 27.39 16.18
CA ALA A 419 -0.51 28.33 16.05
C ALA A 419 -1.16 28.29 14.65
N MET A 420 -0.36 28.12 13.60
CA MET A 420 -0.86 27.98 12.24
C MET A 420 -1.56 26.64 12.01
N CYS A 421 -0.93 25.55 12.42
CA CYS A 421 -1.40 24.18 12.21
C CYS A 421 -2.58 23.82 13.13
N GLN A 422 -2.76 24.51 14.27
CA GLN A 422 -3.94 24.39 15.13
C GLN A 422 -5.25 24.63 14.37
N LYS A 423 -5.22 25.35 13.24
CA LYS A 423 -6.39 25.53 12.37
C LYS A 423 -6.97 24.20 11.86
N LEU A 424 -6.16 23.15 11.66
CA LEU A 424 -6.65 21.80 11.31
C LEU A 424 -7.51 21.18 12.42
N LEU A 425 -7.32 21.62 13.66
CA LEU A 425 -8.02 21.12 14.84
C LEU A 425 -9.25 21.97 15.20
N ALA A 426 -9.60 22.95 14.37
CA ALA A 426 -10.70 23.87 14.60
C ALA A 426 -11.70 23.87 13.43
N ASN A 427 -12.81 24.59 13.57
CA ASN A 427 -13.72 24.82 12.46
C ASN A 427 -13.01 25.57 11.32
N PRO A 428 -13.28 25.22 10.04
CA PRO A 428 -14.31 24.27 9.59
C PRO A 428 -13.86 22.79 9.55
N PHE A 429 -12.60 22.48 9.82
CA PHE A 429 -12.02 21.13 9.70
C PHE A 429 -12.54 20.13 10.73
N SER A 430 -12.97 20.61 11.90
CA SER A 430 -13.54 19.77 12.96
C SER A 430 -14.78 18.98 12.56
N GLN A 431 -15.42 19.35 11.46
CA GLN A 431 -16.53 18.58 10.87
C GLN A 431 -16.12 17.16 10.44
N CYS A 432 -14.82 16.92 10.20
CA CYS A 432 -14.28 15.66 9.67
C CYS A 432 -13.57 14.80 10.73
N HIS A 433 -13.33 15.32 11.95
CA HIS A 433 -12.53 14.62 12.97
C HIS A 433 -13.11 13.27 13.40
N SER A 434 -14.42 13.03 13.23
CA SER A 434 -15.04 11.73 13.52
C SER A 434 -14.70 10.65 12.49
N GLU A 435 -14.34 11.06 11.27
CA GLU A 435 -14.07 10.17 10.14
C GLU A 435 -12.57 10.05 9.85
N VAL A 436 -11.83 11.15 9.96
CA VAL A 436 -10.40 11.23 9.66
C VAL A 436 -9.65 11.85 10.83
N ASP A 437 -8.70 11.08 11.39
CA ASP A 437 -7.78 11.56 12.43
C ASP A 437 -6.87 12.67 11.89
N PRO A 438 -6.91 13.89 12.45
CA PRO A 438 -6.06 14.99 12.00
C PRO A 438 -4.61 14.87 12.49
N GLY A 439 -4.27 13.96 13.41
CA GLY A 439 -2.97 13.91 14.07
C GLY A 439 -1.77 13.85 13.12
N GLY A 440 -1.79 12.92 12.15
CA GLY A 440 -0.72 12.80 11.16
C GLY A 440 -0.58 14.02 10.24
N PHE A 441 -1.70 14.67 9.89
CA PHE A 441 -1.70 15.89 9.08
C PHE A 441 -1.24 17.11 9.88
N TYR A 442 -1.56 17.17 11.17
CA TYR A 442 -1.08 18.22 12.08
C TYR A 442 0.44 18.16 12.21
N ASP A 443 1.02 16.98 12.46
CA ASP A 443 2.49 16.79 12.53
C ASP A 443 3.16 17.17 11.20
N ALA A 444 2.61 16.72 10.07
CA ALA A 444 3.10 17.08 8.74
C ALA A 444 3.05 18.60 8.49
N CYS A 445 2.03 19.29 8.97
CA CYS A 445 1.90 20.74 8.87
C CYS A 445 2.97 21.46 9.70
N VAL A 446 3.16 21.05 10.96
CA VAL A 446 4.15 21.68 11.86
C VAL A 446 5.56 21.48 11.30
N TYR A 447 5.86 20.28 10.80
CA TYR A 447 7.09 19.99 10.08
C TYR A 447 7.30 20.90 8.86
N ALA A 448 6.29 20.99 7.99
CA ALA A 448 6.37 21.78 6.76
C ALA A 448 6.59 23.27 7.03
N TYR A 449 5.98 23.82 8.09
CA TYR A 449 6.16 25.21 8.47
C TYR A 449 7.61 25.51 8.89
N CYS A 450 8.23 24.62 9.68
CA CYS A 450 9.59 24.81 10.19
C CYS A 450 10.71 24.57 9.17
N GLN A 451 10.41 23.99 8.00
CA GLN A 451 11.40 23.82 6.92
C GLN A 451 11.76 25.15 6.23
N GLU A 452 10.84 26.11 6.18
CA GLU A 452 11.05 27.42 5.56
C GLU A 452 10.72 28.57 6.54
N PRO A 453 11.49 28.70 7.65
CA PRO A 453 11.22 29.76 8.63
C PRO A 453 11.45 31.13 7.99
N GLY A 454 10.44 32.01 8.07
CA GLY A 454 10.57 33.40 7.64
C GLY A 454 10.35 33.69 6.15
N ALA A 455 9.55 32.91 5.43
CA ALA A 455 9.16 33.13 4.02
C ALA A 455 8.33 34.43 3.75
N GLY A 456 8.39 35.43 4.63
CA GLY A 456 7.60 36.66 4.57
C GLY A 456 6.12 36.43 4.92
N ALA A 457 5.24 37.29 4.39
CA ALA A 457 3.80 37.24 4.66
C ALA A 457 3.06 36.05 3.97
N ALA A 458 3.76 35.27 3.14
CA ALA A 458 3.17 34.16 2.39
C ALA A 458 3.36 32.82 3.14
N LEU A 459 2.27 32.05 3.25
CA LEU A 459 2.31 30.69 3.81
C LEU A 459 3.22 29.78 2.96
N PRO A 460 4.06 28.92 3.58
CA PRO A 460 4.80 27.90 2.84
C PRO A 460 3.84 27.00 2.04
N GLY A 461 4.17 26.71 0.78
CA GLY A 461 3.31 25.92 -0.12
C GLY A 461 2.98 24.53 0.42
N ALA A 462 3.94 23.89 1.09
CA ALA A 462 3.79 22.58 1.70
C ALA A 462 2.76 22.54 2.85
N VAL A 463 2.58 23.67 3.56
CA VAL A 463 1.51 23.79 4.58
C VAL A 463 0.15 23.74 3.87
N CYS A 464 -0.05 24.55 2.84
CA CYS A 464 -1.31 24.54 2.07
C CYS A 464 -1.60 23.19 1.40
N GLU A 465 -0.58 22.48 0.95
CA GLU A 465 -0.72 21.13 0.40
C GLU A 465 -1.16 20.13 1.47
N THR A 466 -0.67 20.26 2.72
CA THR A 466 -1.11 19.42 3.84
C THR A 466 -2.58 19.65 4.20
N PHE A 467 -3.03 20.91 4.26
CA PHE A 467 -4.44 21.24 4.44
C PHE A 467 -5.31 20.68 3.30
N ALA A 468 -4.85 20.80 2.05
CA ALA A 468 -5.54 20.25 0.88
C ALA A 468 -5.60 18.71 0.90
N SER A 469 -4.56 18.04 1.40
CA SER A 469 -4.54 16.58 1.56
C SER A 469 -5.55 16.13 2.61
N TYR A 470 -5.63 16.82 3.76
CA TYR A 470 -6.62 16.52 4.80
C TYR A 470 -8.06 16.68 4.29
N THR A 471 -8.38 17.80 3.63
CA THR A 471 -9.73 18.04 3.11
C THR A 471 -10.13 17.09 1.99
N ARG A 472 -9.17 16.61 1.20
CA ARG A 472 -9.41 15.57 0.21
C ARG A 472 -9.65 14.19 0.83
N ASP A 473 -9.07 13.92 1.99
CA ASP A 473 -9.39 12.72 2.76
C ASP A 473 -10.80 12.80 3.34
N CYS A 474 -11.18 13.95 3.91
CA CYS A 474 -12.54 14.22 4.35
C CYS A 474 -13.58 14.05 3.24
N ALA A 475 -13.24 14.49 2.03
CA ALA A 475 -14.11 14.37 0.88
C ALA A 475 -14.40 12.90 0.47
N GLN A 476 -13.52 11.94 0.80
CA GLN A 476 -13.79 10.51 0.60
C GLN A 476 -14.92 10.01 1.51
N HIS A 477 -15.17 10.70 2.63
CA HIS A 477 -16.29 10.47 3.54
C HIS A 477 -17.49 11.40 3.23
N HIS A 478 -17.52 12.01 2.04
CA HIS A 478 -18.53 12.98 1.62
C HIS A 478 -18.61 14.24 2.51
N ILE A 479 -17.53 14.57 3.24
CA ILE A 479 -17.41 15.78 4.04
C ILE A 479 -16.59 16.80 3.27
N TYR A 480 -17.28 17.74 2.62
CA TYR A 480 -16.65 18.81 1.84
C TYR A 480 -16.38 20.03 2.73
N VAL A 481 -15.10 20.31 2.98
CA VAL A 481 -14.68 21.43 3.83
C VAL A 481 -14.28 22.61 2.95
N ASP A 482 -15.01 23.72 3.03
CA ASP A 482 -14.59 24.99 2.43
C ASP A 482 -13.67 25.75 3.39
N TRP A 483 -12.40 25.92 3.01
CA TRP A 483 -11.36 26.35 3.95
C TRP A 483 -10.41 27.43 3.43
N ARG A 484 -10.31 27.60 2.12
CA ARG A 484 -9.47 28.63 1.49
C ARG A 484 -10.13 29.97 1.62
N ARG A 485 -9.35 31.00 1.96
CA ARG A 485 -9.86 32.37 2.16
C ARG A 485 -8.73 33.36 1.91
N PRO A 486 -9.05 34.64 1.66
CA PRO A 486 -8.02 35.66 1.46
C PRO A 486 -6.98 35.66 2.59
N GLY A 487 -5.71 35.61 2.22
CA GLY A 487 -4.58 35.51 3.16
C GLY A 487 -4.36 34.11 3.79
N PHE A 488 -5.13 33.08 3.43
CA PHE A 488 -4.93 31.70 3.88
C PHE A 488 -5.12 30.70 2.73
N CYS A 489 -4.00 30.31 2.11
CA CYS A 489 -3.97 29.37 0.99
C CYS A 489 -4.90 29.75 -0.18
N GLU A 490 -5.09 31.05 -0.39
CA GLU A 490 -5.90 31.61 -1.46
C GLU A 490 -5.38 31.17 -2.83
N LYS A 491 -6.32 30.88 -3.73
CA LYS A 491 -6.05 30.52 -5.13
C LYS A 491 -7.00 31.31 -6.01
N GLN A 492 -6.47 31.86 -7.10
CA GLN A 492 -7.22 32.67 -8.05
C GLN A 492 -7.35 31.91 -9.37
N CYS A 493 -8.47 32.13 -10.05
CA CYS A 493 -8.79 31.54 -11.33
C CYS A 493 -9.15 32.62 -12.33
N ASP A 494 -8.73 32.46 -13.58
CA ASP A 494 -9.05 33.38 -14.66
C ASP A 494 -10.43 33.09 -15.26
N GLY A 495 -10.98 34.04 -16.03
CA GLY A 495 -12.20 33.83 -16.81
C GLY A 495 -13.49 33.75 -15.98
N GLY A 496 -13.53 34.41 -14.81
CA GLY A 496 -14.70 34.41 -13.93
C GLY A 496 -14.95 33.09 -13.20
N LYS A 497 -13.97 32.17 -13.21
CA LYS A 497 -14.03 30.90 -12.48
C LYS A 497 -13.74 31.10 -11.00
N GLN A 498 -14.23 30.19 -10.18
CA GLN A 498 -13.88 30.07 -8.76
C GLN A 498 -12.98 28.85 -8.54
N TYR A 499 -12.05 28.97 -7.59
CA TYR A 499 -11.24 27.83 -7.17
C TYR A 499 -12.03 26.96 -6.20
N SER A 500 -11.91 25.65 -6.34
CA SER A 500 -12.59 24.65 -5.51
C SER A 500 -11.65 23.48 -5.27
N ASP A 501 -11.62 22.93 -4.04
CA ASP A 501 -10.87 21.70 -3.74
C ASP A 501 -11.62 20.41 -4.13
N CYS A 502 -12.87 20.56 -4.59
CA CYS A 502 -13.68 19.49 -5.13
C CYS A 502 -14.44 20.02 -6.36
N VAL A 503 -13.81 20.04 -7.53
CA VAL A 503 -14.48 20.46 -8.76
C VAL A 503 -15.49 19.42 -9.25
N SER A 504 -16.55 19.86 -9.93
CA SER A 504 -17.50 18.95 -10.58
C SER A 504 -16.84 18.17 -11.73
N SER A 505 -17.08 16.86 -11.80
CA SER A 505 -16.75 16.01 -12.96
C SER A 505 -17.68 16.26 -14.15
N CYS A 506 -18.83 16.90 -13.92
CA CYS A 506 -19.77 17.33 -14.95
C CYS A 506 -19.92 18.86 -14.87
N PRO A 507 -18.97 19.64 -15.43
CA PRO A 507 -19.08 21.09 -15.42
C PRO A 507 -20.22 21.54 -16.33
N ALA A 508 -21.07 22.44 -15.83
CA ALA A 508 -22.08 23.11 -16.66
C ALA A 508 -21.36 23.85 -17.78
N SER A 509 -21.64 23.49 -19.04
CA SER A 509 -21.04 24.10 -20.22
C SER A 509 -22.14 24.48 -21.21
N CYS A 510 -21.92 25.51 -22.02
CA CYS A 510 -22.91 25.93 -23.00
C CYS A 510 -23.20 24.83 -24.05
N ALA A 511 -22.21 23.97 -24.35
CA ALA A 511 -22.40 22.82 -25.22
C ALA A 511 -23.33 21.74 -24.62
N ALA A 512 -23.43 21.69 -23.29
CA ALA A 512 -24.29 20.78 -22.54
C ALA A 512 -25.51 21.47 -21.91
N ALA A 513 -25.76 22.75 -22.22
CA ALA A 513 -26.89 23.50 -21.67
C ALA A 513 -28.22 22.82 -22.10
N GLY A 514 -28.98 22.31 -21.13
CA GLY A 514 -30.19 21.51 -21.34
C GLY A 514 -30.03 20.00 -21.11
N ALA A 515 -28.79 19.51 -21.00
CA ALA A 515 -28.48 18.18 -20.47
C ALA A 515 -27.93 18.36 -19.04
N ALA A 516 -28.80 18.74 -18.10
CA ALA A 516 -28.48 18.58 -16.70
C ALA A 516 -28.40 17.07 -16.45
N GLU A 517 -27.19 16.53 -16.34
CA GLU A 517 -27.04 15.16 -15.88
C GLU A 517 -27.36 15.14 -14.38
N ASP A 518 -28.57 14.66 -14.07
CA ASP A 518 -28.91 14.17 -12.73
C ASP A 518 -27.99 12.99 -12.42
N GLY A 519 -26.90 13.24 -11.71
CA GLY A 519 -25.88 12.24 -11.41
C GLY A 519 -24.89 12.67 -10.33
N HIS A 520 -24.04 11.72 -9.90
CA HIS A 520 -23.02 11.95 -8.89
C HIS A 520 -21.78 12.67 -9.48
N CYS A 521 -21.89 13.96 -9.75
CA CYS A 521 -20.82 14.74 -10.38
C CYS A 521 -19.69 15.18 -9.44
N ARG A 522 -19.68 14.72 -8.19
CA ARG A 522 -18.66 15.03 -7.17
C ARG A 522 -18.16 13.78 -6.44
N ASP A 523 -18.14 12.65 -7.13
CA ASP A 523 -17.61 11.38 -6.62
C ASP A 523 -16.09 11.42 -6.40
N GLU A 524 -15.38 12.21 -7.20
CA GLU A 524 -13.92 12.38 -7.09
C GLU A 524 -13.57 13.83 -6.82
N CYS A 525 -13.26 14.15 -5.57
CA CYS A 525 -12.83 15.49 -5.22
C CYS A 525 -11.36 15.72 -5.52
N VAL A 526 -11.13 16.62 -6.47
CA VAL A 526 -9.83 17.17 -6.81
C VAL A 526 -9.93 18.68 -6.94
N SER A 527 -8.80 19.35 -6.75
CA SER A 527 -8.78 20.80 -6.83
C SER A 527 -8.79 21.29 -8.27
N GLY A 528 -9.29 22.50 -8.49
CA GLY A 528 -9.23 23.17 -9.78
C GLY A 528 -10.13 24.39 -9.86
N CYS A 529 -10.22 24.96 -11.05
CA CYS A 529 -11.09 26.09 -11.36
C CYS A 529 -12.39 25.60 -12.00
N GLU A 530 -13.54 25.96 -11.42
CA GLU A 530 -14.87 25.65 -11.96
C GLU A 530 -15.73 26.92 -12.08
N CYS A 531 -16.78 26.87 -12.91
CA CYS A 531 -17.71 27.98 -12.97
C CYS A 531 -18.56 28.05 -11.69
N PRO A 532 -18.82 29.25 -11.15
CA PRO A 532 -19.78 29.43 -10.08
C PRO A 532 -21.17 28.87 -10.46
N PRO A 533 -21.99 28.49 -9.47
CA PRO A 533 -23.37 28.10 -9.72
C PRO A 533 -24.09 29.15 -10.58
N SER A 534 -24.95 28.71 -11.51
CA SER A 534 -25.69 29.51 -12.51
C SER A 534 -24.90 30.06 -13.72
N LEU A 535 -23.58 29.86 -13.77
CA LEU A 535 -22.78 30.19 -14.95
C LEU A 535 -22.33 28.94 -15.70
N TYR A 536 -22.16 29.09 -17.01
CA TYR A 536 -21.81 28.00 -17.93
C TYR A 536 -20.44 28.25 -18.54
N LEU A 537 -19.64 27.20 -18.63
CA LEU A 537 -18.32 27.24 -19.26
C LEU A 537 -18.46 27.36 -20.78
N GLU A 538 -17.83 28.39 -21.34
CA GLU A 538 -17.76 28.65 -22.78
C GLU A 538 -16.38 29.19 -23.15
N GLN A 539 -15.66 28.49 -24.04
CA GLN A 539 -14.29 28.85 -24.49
C GLN A 539 -13.32 29.28 -23.36
N GLY A 540 -13.45 28.68 -22.17
CA GLY A 540 -12.59 28.95 -21.03
C GLY A 540 -13.03 30.11 -20.13
N ALA A 541 -14.18 30.74 -20.37
CA ALA A 541 -14.79 31.73 -19.48
C ALA A 541 -16.17 31.26 -18.99
N CYS A 542 -16.62 31.78 -17.85
CA CYS A 542 -17.95 31.54 -17.32
C CYS A 542 -18.91 32.64 -17.78
N VAL A 543 -19.97 32.24 -18.49
CA VAL A 543 -20.97 33.15 -19.04
C VAL A 543 -22.37 32.78 -18.52
N PRO A 544 -23.30 33.73 -18.41
CA PRO A 544 -24.68 33.41 -18.07
C PRO A 544 -25.34 32.58 -19.19
N GLU A 545 -26.36 31.80 -18.85
CA GLU A 545 -27.06 30.90 -19.80
C GLU A 545 -27.52 31.62 -21.08
N ALA A 546 -28.05 32.84 -20.94
CA ALA A 546 -28.52 33.66 -22.06
C ALA A 546 -27.40 34.08 -23.04
N ALA A 547 -26.14 33.99 -22.62
CA ALA A 547 -24.97 34.29 -23.45
C ALA A 547 -24.36 33.04 -24.13
N CYS A 548 -24.95 31.85 -23.91
CA CYS A 548 -24.50 30.64 -24.56
C CYS A 548 -24.77 30.67 -26.08
N PRO A 549 -23.80 30.25 -26.92
CA PRO A 549 -24.01 30.16 -28.36
C PRO A 549 -24.99 29.04 -28.73
N CYS A 550 -25.76 29.28 -29.79
CA CYS A 550 -26.65 28.26 -30.37
C CYS A 550 -25.94 27.51 -31.50
N TYR A 551 -26.32 26.25 -31.71
CA TYR A 551 -25.79 25.45 -32.81
C TYR A 551 -26.93 24.97 -33.71
N HIS A 552 -26.87 25.30 -35.00
CA HIS A 552 -27.80 24.80 -36.01
C HIS A 552 -27.02 24.22 -37.19
N ARG A 553 -27.31 22.96 -37.55
CA ARG A 553 -26.58 22.22 -38.61
C ARG A 553 -25.06 22.26 -38.44
N ARG A 554 -24.58 22.10 -37.21
CA ARG A 554 -23.16 22.21 -36.80
C ARG A 554 -22.52 23.59 -36.98
N GLN A 555 -23.29 24.61 -37.36
CA GLN A 555 -22.84 25.98 -37.41
C GLN A 555 -23.17 26.69 -36.09
N ARG A 556 -22.19 27.44 -35.57
CA ARG A 556 -22.29 28.20 -34.34
C ARG A 556 -22.90 29.57 -34.61
N TYR A 557 -23.82 29.98 -33.77
CA TYR A 557 -24.54 31.26 -33.81
C TYR A 557 -24.38 31.97 -32.47
N SER A 558 -24.15 33.27 -32.52
CA SER A 558 -24.08 34.11 -31.34
C SER A 558 -25.47 34.35 -30.76
N PRO A 559 -25.59 34.63 -29.45
CA PRO A 559 -26.86 35.07 -28.87
C PRO A 559 -27.44 36.26 -29.64
N GLY A 560 -28.68 36.11 -30.11
CA GLY A 560 -29.37 37.13 -30.91
C GLY A 560 -29.30 36.93 -32.44
N ASP A 561 -28.48 36.00 -32.93
CA ASP A 561 -28.46 35.68 -34.37
C ASP A 561 -29.79 35.05 -34.82
N ALA A 562 -30.27 35.46 -35.99
CA ALA A 562 -31.48 34.92 -36.60
C ALA A 562 -31.15 34.05 -37.81
N ILE A 563 -31.75 32.85 -37.88
CA ILE A 563 -31.62 31.95 -39.02
C ILE A 563 -32.89 32.07 -39.88
N GLN A 564 -32.73 32.49 -41.12
CA GLN A 564 -33.82 32.43 -42.09
C GLN A 564 -34.01 31.01 -42.60
N GLN A 565 -35.13 30.39 -42.25
CA GLN A 565 -35.61 29.18 -42.90
C GLN A 565 -36.83 29.51 -43.76
N ARG A 566 -37.10 28.70 -44.79
CA ARG A 566 -38.17 28.95 -45.77
C ARG A 566 -39.56 29.14 -45.14
N CYS A 567 -39.77 28.61 -43.93
CA CYS A 567 -41.05 28.66 -43.21
C CYS A 567 -41.13 29.80 -42.18
N ASN A 568 -40.08 30.64 -42.06
CA ASN A 568 -39.96 31.69 -41.04
C ASN A 568 -40.05 33.08 -41.66
N GLN A 569 -40.44 33.18 -42.94
CA GLN A 569 -40.74 34.45 -43.59
C GLN A 569 -42.13 34.90 -43.13
N TRP A 570 -42.15 35.85 -42.20
CA TRP A 570 -43.35 36.57 -41.80
C TRP A 570 -43.39 37.91 -42.52
#